data_AF-A0A2H0UZW7-F1
#
_entry.id   AF-A0A2H0UZW7-F1
#
_cell.length_a   1.000
_cell.length_b   1.000
_cell.length_c   1.000
_cell.angle_alpha   90.00
_cell.angle_beta   90.00
_cell.angle_gamma   90.00
#
_symmetry.space_group_name_H-M   'P 1'
#
loop_
_entity.id
_entity.type
_entity.pdbx_description
1 polymer ?
#
loop_
_entity_poly.entity_id
_entity_poly.type
_entity_poly.pdbx_seq_one_letter_code
_entity_poly.pdbx_strand_id
1 'polypeptide(L)'
;MTNGQINGQEIFLAKPQTYMNSSGEAVKFLTKENGFTENSLIIVHDDFDLPWGEVKISQNSGAGGHHGVQSIIDHLKTQNFTRVRMGIRPPDKPQGDSDLKAESFVLKKFAKNDEQKLAEILGQAVQTIKTLLQSPMSTQ
;
A
#
# COMPACT_ATOMS: atom_id res chain seq x y z
N MET A 1 -12.39 2.61 -10.97
CA MET A 1 -11.26 3.55 -11.13
C MET A 1 -11.85 4.93 -11.27
N THR A 2 -11.18 5.95 -10.74
CA THR A 2 -11.50 7.36 -11.00
C THR A 2 -10.21 8.07 -11.35
N ASN A 3 -10.28 9.12 -12.16
CA ASN A 3 -9.15 10.00 -12.44
C ASN A 3 -9.40 11.40 -11.87
N GLY A 4 -8.33 12.18 -11.76
CA GLY A 4 -8.36 13.55 -11.29
C GLY A 4 -7.01 14.22 -11.56
N GLN A 5 -6.87 15.47 -11.12
CA GLN A 5 -5.65 16.23 -11.33
C GLN A 5 -5.11 16.74 -9.99
N ILE A 6 -3.80 16.58 -9.77
CA ILE A 6 -3.08 17.12 -8.62
C ILE A 6 -1.84 17.82 -9.16
N ASN A 7 -1.65 19.11 -8.84
CA ASN A 7 -0.51 19.92 -9.31
C ASN A 7 -0.28 19.87 -10.83
N GLY A 8 -1.35 19.80 -11.62
CA GLY A 8 -1.26 19.71 -13.09
C GLY A 8 -1.01 18.29 -13.63
N GLN A 9 -0.71 17.31 -12.78
CA GLN A 9 -0.53 15.90 -13.17
C GLN A 9 -1.85 15.15 -13.13
N GLU A 10 -2.14 14.36 -14.17
CA GLU A 10 -3.28 13.44 -14.16
C GLU A 10 -2.96 12.23 -13.27
N ILE A 11 -3.87 11.93 -12.35
CA ILE A 11 -3.74 10.87 -11.37
C ILE A 11 -4.92 9.92 -11.50
N PHE A 12 -4.63 8.62 -11.47
CA PHE A 12 -5.63 7.56 -11.47
C PHE A 12 -5.66 6.87 -10.11
N LEU A 13 -6.85 6.75 -9.54
CA LEU A 13 -7.10 6.02 -8.31
C LEU A 13 -7.92 4.76 -8.61
N ALA A 14 -7.37 3.62 -8.20
CA ALA A 14 -8.02 2.32 -8.35
C ALA A 14 -8.00 1.54 -7.04
N LYS A 15 -9.14 0.92 -6.72
CA LYS A 15 -9.28 -0.06 -5.64
C LYS A 15 -9.65 -1.40 -6.27
N PRO A 16 -8.70 -2.32 -6.47
CA PRO A 16 -9.00 -3.66 -6.98
C PRO A 16 -10.13 -4.32 -6.19
N GLN A 17 -11.05 -4.97 -6.92
CA GLN A 17 -12.13 -5.78 -6.33
C GLN A 17 -11.82 -7.29 -6.40
N THR A 18 -10.60 -7.64 -6.79
CA THR A 18 -10.08 -9.01 -6.78
C THR A 18 -9.77 -9.47 -5.37
N TYR A 19 -9.61 -10.78 -5.17
CA TYR A 19 -9.00 -11.30 -3.96
C TYR A 19 -7.58 -10.78 -3.77
N MET A 20 -7.10 -10.73 -2.52
CA MET A 20 -5.78 -10.17 -2.18
C MET A 20 -4.66 -10.85 -2.97
N ASN A 21 -4.69 -12.18 -3.08
CA ASN A 21 -3.72 -12.97 -3.87
C ASN A 21 -3.84 -12.80 -5.40
N SER A 22 -4.89 -12.15 -5.90
CA SER A 22 -5.09 -11.81 -7.33
C SER A 22 -4.97 -10.31 -7.60
N SER A 23 -4.44 -9.53 -6.65
CA SER A 23 -4.25 -8.07 -6.83
C SER A 23 -3.39 -7.73 -8.05
N GLY A 24 -2.41 -8.58 -8.37
CA GLY A 24 -1.53 -8.39 -9.53
C GLY A 24 -2.24 -8.48 -10.87
N GLU A 25 -3.31 -9.28 -10.98
CA GLU A 25 -4.12 -9.35 -12.21
C GLU A 25 -4.78 -8.00 -12.51
N ALA A 26 -5.39 -7.40 -11.49
CA ALA A 26 -6.03 -6.09 -11.61
C ALA A 26 -5.01 -4.98 -11.90
N VAL A 27 -3.88 -4.97 -11.19
CA VAL A 27 -2.83 -3.96 -11.40
C VAL A 27 -2.24 -4.08 -12.80
N LYS A 28 -1.92 -5.29 -13.27
CA LYS A 28 -1.40 -5.52 -14.62
C LYS A 28 -2.37 -5.10 -15.72
N PHE A 29 -3.66 -5.38 -15.53
CA PHE A 29 -4.70 -4.94 -16.46
C PHE A 29 -4.73 -3.40 -16.52
N LEU A 30 -4.76 -2.74 -15.36
CA LEU A 30 -4.81 -1.27 -15.29
C LEU A 30 -3.57 -0.60 -15.89
N THR A 31 -2.38 -1.11 -15.62
CA THR A 31 -1.15 -0.53 -16.18
C THR A 31 -1.09 -0.72 -17.69
N LYS A 32 -1.46 -1.91 -18.19
CA LYS A 32 -1.47 -2.21 -19.62
C LYS A 32 -2.49 -1.38 -20.40
N GLU A 33 -3.74 -1.31 -19.94
CA GLU A 33 -4.82 -0.62 -20.66
C GLU A 33 -4.61 0.89 -20.75
N ASN A 34 -3.95 1.48 -19.75
CA ASN A 34 -3.73 2.93 -19.70
C ASN A 34 -2.30 3.36 -20.06
N GLY A 35 -1.41 2.40 -20.37
CA GLY A 35 -0.01 2.68 -20.70
C GLY A 35 0.82 3.22 -19.53
N PHE A 36 0.45 2.91 -18.29
CA PHE A 36 1.21 3.33 -17.10
C PHE A 36 2.49 2.50 -16.95
N THR A 37 3.57 3.16 -16.54
CA THR A 37 4.84 2.50 -16.22
C THR A 37 4.90 2.12 -14.74
N GLU A 38 5.68 1.11 -14.40
CA GLU A 38 5.79 0.63 -13.02
C GLU A 38 6.39 1.70 -12.09
N ASN A 39 7.26 2.55 -12.61
CA ASN A 39 7.83 3.68 -11.87
C ASN A 39 6.78 4.77 -11.50
N SER A 40 5.66 4.82 -12.23
CA SER A 40 4.53 5.73 -11.91
C SER A 40 3.53 5.12 -10.92
N LEU A 41 3.72 3.85 -10.55
CA LEU A 41 2.81 3.12 -9.68
C LEU A 41 3.12 3.36 -8.20
N ILE A 42 2.08 3.76 -7.45
CA ILE A 42 2.11 3.86 -6.00
C ILE A 42 1.10 2.84 -5.44
N ILE A 43 1.60 1.83 -4.72
CA ILE A 43 0.79 0.83 -4.04
C ILE A 43 0.64 1.20 -2.57
N VAL A 44 -0.60 1.36 -2.11
CA VAL A 44 -0.90 1.65 -0.70
C VAL A 44 -1.44 0.37 -0.07
N HIS A 45 -0.82 -0.10 1.01
CA HIS A 45 -1.24 -1.34 1.67
C HIS A 45 -0.93 -1.31 3.17
N ASP A 46 -1.60 -2.18 3.93
CA ASP A 46 -1.31 -2.40 5.34
C ASP A 46 -0.03 -3.22 5.53
N ASP A 47 0.62 -3.04 6.68
CA ASP A 47 1.88 -3.67 6.99
C ASP A 47 1.94 -4.10 8.47
N PHE A 48 2.01 -5.41 8.68
CA PHE A 48 2.02 -6.00 10.00
C PHE A 48 3.40 -5.92 10.69
N ASP A 49 4.48 -5.63 9.95
CA ASP A 49 5.80 -5.42 10.53
C ASP A 49 5.99 -3.99 11.06
N LEU A 50 5.11 -3.07 10.69
CA LEU A 50 5.16 -1.69 11.15
C LEU A 50 4.21 -1.46 12.34
N PRO A 51 4.66 -0.78 13.41
CA PRO A 51 3.82 -0.32 14.50
C PRO A 51 2.61 0.47 14.00
N TRP A 52 1.50 0.36 14.73
CA TRP A 52 0.31 1.16 14.46
C TRP A 52 0.66 2.65 14.33
N GLY A 53 0.17 3.27 13.26
CA GLY A 53 0.34 4.71 13.03
C GLY A 53 1.67 5.08 12.38
N GLU A 54 2.57 4.11 12.11
CA GLU A 54 3.72 4.38 11.25
C GLU A 54 3.32 4.28 9.78
N VAL A 55 3.68 5.30 8.99
CA VAL A 55 3.60 5.26 7.53
C VAL A 55 5.01 5.31 6.96
N LYS A 56 5.39 4.33 6.14
CA LYS A 56 6.71 4.28 5.50
C LYS A 56 6.60 4.17 3.98
N ILE A 57 7.51 4.84 3.30
CA ILE A 57 7.71 4.70 1.86
C ILE A 57 8.78 3.61 1.65
N SER A 58 8.55 2.75 0.68
CA SER A 58 9.58 1.84 0.18
C SER A 58 9.55 1.78 -1.34
N GLN A 59 10.70 1.54 -1.94
CA GLN A 59 10.86 1.30 -3.37
C GLN A 59 11.68 0.03 -3.56
N ASN A 60 11.54 -0.62 -4.71
CA ASN A 60 12.40 -1.73 -5.15
C ASN A 60 12.58 -2.82 -4.08
N SER A 61 11.51 -3.15 -3.34
CA SER A 61 11.58 -4.02 -2.17
C SER A 61 10.56 -5.15 -2.26
N GLY A 62 10.93 -6.31 -1.73
CA GLY A 62 10.14 -7.53 -1.80
C GLY A 62 8.82 -7.47 -1.01
N ALA A 63 7.98 -8.49 -1.20
CA ALA A 63 6.62 -8.52 -0.67
C ALA A 63 6.52 -8.51 0.86
N GLY A 64 7.55 -8.96 1.59
CA GLY A 64 7.53 -8.97 3.06
C GLY A 64 6.37 -9.78 3.64
N GLY A 65 6.01 -10.90 3.01
CA GLY A 65 4.86 -11.73 3.39
C GLY A 65 3.49 -11.21 2.94
N HIS A 66 3.38 -10.00 2.38
CA HIS A 66 2.10 -9.46 1.93
C HIS A 66 1.64 -10.09 0.60
N HIS A 67 0.64 -10.97 0.64
CA HIS A 67 0.15 -11.72 -0.53
C HIS A 67 -0.29 -10.84 -1.70
N GLY A 68 -0.86 -9.66 -1.44
CA GLY A 68 -1.22 -8.72 -2.50
C GLY A 68 -0.02 -8.11 -3.20
N VAL A 69 1.06 -7.84 -2.47
CA VAL A 69 2.28 -7.30 -3.08
C VAL A 69 3.01 -8.40 -3.84
N GLN A 70 3.06 -9.61 -3.28
CA GLN A 70 3.61 -10.77 -3.98
C GLN A 70 2.90 -11.00 -5.31
N SER A 71 1.56 -10.98 -5.30
CA SER A 71 0.74 -11.08 -6.51
C SER A 71 1.11 -10.01 -7.56
N ILE A 72 1.28 -8.75 -7.14
CA ILE A 72 1.66 -7.63 -8.03
C ILE A 72 3.06 -7.88 -8.64
N ILE A 73 4.04 -8.23 -7.82
CA ILE A 73 5.41 -8.54 -8.28
C ILE A 73 5.39 -9.69 -9.29
N ASP A 74 4.64 -10.75 -9.00
CA ASP A 74 4.55 -11.94 -9.87
C ASP A 74 3.91 -11.62 -11.22
N HIS A 75 2.95 -10.70 -11.26
CA HIS A 75 2.23 -10.33 -12.49
C HIS A 75 2.96 -9.29 -13.33
N LEU A 76 3.59 -8.29 -12.68
CA LEU A 76 4.37 -7.24 -13.33
C LEU A 76 5.81 -7.69 -13.65
N LYS A 77 6.29 -8.78 -13.05
CA LYS A 77 7.67 -9.28 -13.19
C LYS A 77 8.73 -8.28 -12.75
N THR A 78 8.36 -7.40 -11.81
CA THR A 78 9.25 -6.39 -11.24
C THR A 78 8.77 -6.00 -9.85
N GLN A 79 9.69 -5.46 -9.05
CA GLN A 79 9.41 -4.79 -7.78
C GLN A 79 9.65 -3.28 -7.87
N ASN A 80 9.84 -2.75 -9.09
CA ASN A 80 10.19 -1.36 -9.35
C ASN A 80 8.96 -0.45 -9.32
N PHE A 81 8.32 -0.38 -8.16
CA PHE A 81 7.21 0.51 -7.88
C PHE A 81 7.31 1.04 -6.45
N THR A 82 6.65 2.16 -6.20
CA THR A 82 6.63 2.77 -4.86
C THR A 82 5.55 2.12 -4.03
N ARG A 83 5.82 1.89 -2.75
CA ARG A 83 4.84 1.43 -1.76
C ARG A 83 4.72 2.41 -0.62
N VAL A 84 3.49 2.75 -0.26
CA VAL A 84 3.14 3.44 0.98
C VAL A 84 2.58 2.39 1.93
N ARG A 85 3.38 2.04 2.93
CA ARG A 85 3.14 0.96 3.90
C ARG A 85 2.52 1.57 5.16
N MET A 86 1.32 1.14 5.52
CA MET A 86 0.60 1.62 6.70
C MET A 86 0.69 0.59 7.83
N GLY A 87 1.36 0.93 8.91
CA GLY A 87 1.56 0.04 10.03
C GLY A 87 0.28 -0.27 10.79
N ILE A 88 0.02 -1.56 10.97
CA ILE A 88 -1.17 -2.08 11.65
C ILE A 88 -0.82 -2.94 12.87
N ARG A 89 0.46 -3.12 13.21
CA ARG A 89 0.83 -3.91 14.38
C ARG A 89 0.30 -3.26 15.66
N PRO A 90 -0.46 -3.99 16.50
CA PRO A 90 -0.93 -3.46 17.77
C PRO A 90 0.22 -2.97 18.66
N PRO A 91 0.04 -1.85 19.39
CA PRO A 91 1.10 -1.25 20.20
C PRO A 91 1.53 -2.12 21.39
N ASP A 92 0.64 -3.00 21.86
CA ASP A 92 0.88 -3.94 22.96
C ASP A 92 1.61 -5.21 22.51
N LYS A 93 1.98 -5.31 21.23
CA LYS A 93 2.48 -6.54 20.63
C LYS A 93 3.86 -6.37 20.00
N PRO A 94 4.85 -7.21 20.39
CA PRO A 94 6.20 -7.12 19.84
C PRO A 94 6.25 -7.59 18.39
N GLN A 95 7.27 -7.16 17.66
CA GLN A 95 7.55 -7.67 16.32
C GLN A 95 7.86 -9.17 16.37
N GLY A 96 7.26 -9.95 15.48
CA GLY A 96 7.49 -11.40 15.41
C GLY A 96 6.79 -12.21 16.51
N ASP A 97 5.79 -11.64 17.19
CA ASP A 97 4.93 -12.37 18.12
C ASP A 97 4.24 -13.55 17.39
N SER A 98 4.67 -14.77 17.70
CA SER A 98 4.18 -16.00 17.07
C SER A 98 2.70 -16.30 17.36
N ASP A 99 2.14 -15.70 18.41
CA ASP A 99 0.74 -15.88 18.78
C ASP A 99 -0.18 -14.97 17.94
N LEU A 100 0.38 -13.97 17.25
CA LEU A 100 -0.32 -13.12 16.29
C LEU A 100 -0.05 -13.59 14.87
N LYS A 101 -0.94 -14.44 14.37
CA LYS A 101 -0.99 -14.73 12.94
C LYS A 101 -1.50 -13.50 12.20
N ALA A 102 -0.64 -12.90 11.37
CA ALA A 102 -0.97 -11.73 10.57
C ALA A 102 -2.26 -11.93 9.76
N GLU A 103 -2.46 -13.13 9.20
CA GLU A 103 -3.64 -13.49 8.42
C GLU A 103 -4.94 -13.44 9.26
N SER A 104 -4.85 -13.84 10.53
CA SER A 104 -6.00 -13.78 11.44
C SER A 104 -6.27 -12.36 11.94
N PHE A 105 -5.25 -11.51 11.98
CA PHE A 105 -5.38 -10.13 12.42
C PHE A 105 -6.00 -9.24 11.34
N VAL A 106 -5.52 -9.33 10.10
CA VAL A 106 -5.99 -8.48 8.96
C VAL A 106 -7.45 -8.73 8.58
N LEU A 107 -8.03 -9.88 8.96
CA LEU A 107 -9.43 -10.22 8.71
C LEU A 107 -10.38 -9.74 9.81
N LYS A 108 -9.87 -9.24 10.95
CA LYS A 108 -10.72 -8.74 12.04
C LYS A 108 -11.32 -7.40 11.64
N LYS A 109 -12.58 -7.18 12.05
CA LYS A 109 -13.19 -5.86 11.96
C LYS A 109 -12.55 -4.94 12.99
N PHE A 110 -12.30 -3.70 12.59
CA PHE A 110 -11.93 -2.63 13.51
C PHE A 110 -13.01 -2.46 14.59
N ALA A 111 -12.58 -2.29 15.84
CA ALA A 111 -13.49 -1.91 16.91
C ALA A 111 -13.89 -0.44 16.72
N LYS A 112 -15.03 -0.02 17.32
CA LYS A 112 -15.43 1.40 17.33
C LYS A 112 -14.33 2.33 17.84
N ASN A 113 -13.52 1.84 18.77
CA ASN A 113 -12.44 2.61 19.39
C ASN A 113 -11.22 2.79 18.46
N ASP A 114 -11.19 2.09 17.32
CA ASP A 114 -10.13 2.19 16.33
C ASP A 114 -10.44 3.24 15.24
N GLU A 115 -11.65 3.81 15.19
CA GLU A 115 -12.02 4.79 14.16
C GLU A 115 -11.12 6.02 14.16
N GLN A 116 -10.82 6.57 15.35
CA GLN A 116 -9.92 7.72 15.46
C GLN A 116 -8.50 7.37 15.01
N LYS A 117 -8.00 6.22 15.47
CA LYS A 117 -6.68 5.70 15.10
C LYS A 117 -6.56 5.46 13.60
N LEU A 118 -7.65 4.98 12.97
CA LEU A 118 -7.73 4.77 11.52
C LEU A 118 -7.74 6.11 10.77
N ALA A 119 -8.49 7.10 11.26
CA ALA A 119 -8.49 8.44 10.67
C ALA A 119 -7.10 9.09 10.71
N GLU A 120 -6.36 8.92 11.81
CA GLU A 120 -5.00 9.43 11.97
C GLU A 120 -4.03 8.81 10.96
N ILE A 121 -3.98 7.47 10.85
CA ILE A 121 -3.06 6.80 9.92
C ILE A 121 -3.42 7.07 8.45
N LEU A 122 -4.72 7.14 8.13
CA LEU A 122 -5.17 7.52 6.79
C LEU A 122 -4.78 8.96 6.45
N GLY A 123 -4.89 9.88 7.42
CA GLY A 123 -4.44 11.26 7.27
C GLY A 123 -2.94 11.35 6.97
N GLN A 124 -2.13 10.57 7.69
CA GLN A 124 -0.69 10.48 7.43
C GLN A 124 -0.41 9.90 6.04
N ALA A 125 -1.06 8.80 5.65
CA ALA A 125 -0.87 8.19 4.33
C ALA A 125 -1.23 9.15 3.20
N VAL A 126 -2.33 9.91 3.32
CA VAL A 126 -2.70 10.95 2.36
C VAL A 126 -1.62 12.03 2.27
N GLN A 127 -1.09 12.48 3.39
CA GLN A 127 -0.02 13.48 3.40
C GLN A 127 1.26 12.94 2.74
N THR A 128 1.64 11.70 3.05
CA THR A 128 2.78 11.01 2.41
C THR A 128 2.61 10.93 0.90
N ILE A 129 1.44 10.53 0.41
CA ILE A 129 1.13 10.45 -1.03
C ILE A 129 1.22 11.84 -1.68
N LYS A 130 0.66 12.88 -1.04
CA LYS A 130 0.77 14.25 -1.56
C LYS A 130 2.22 14.71 -1.68
N THR A 131 3.07 14.40 -0.71
CA THR A 131 4.50 14.71 -0.76
C THR A 131 5.19 13.95 -1.90
N LEU A 132 4.88 12.67 -2.09
CA LEU A 132 5.40 11.87 -3.21
C LEU A 132 5.02 12.46 -4.59
N LEU A 133 3.83 13.05 -4.70
CA LEU A 133 3.37 13.69 -5.94
C LEU A 133 3.95 15.09 -6.17
N GLN A 134 4.51 15.73 -5.13
CA GLN A 134 5.09 17.07 -5.21
C GLN A 134 6.58 17.09 -5.55
N SER A 135 7.30 16.02 -5.25
CA SER A 135 8.73 15.90 -5.52
C SER A 135 8.98 14.79 -6.53
N PRO A 136 9.55 15.06 -7.73
CA PRO A 136 10.11 13.97 -8.53
C PRO A 136 11.14 13.28 -7.64
N MET A 137 10.91 12.00 -7.34
CA MET A 137 11.77 11.26 -6.43
C MET A 137 13.19 11.32 -6.97
N SER A 138 14.03 12.06 -6.25
CA SER A 138 15.47 12.09 -6.50
C SER A 138 15.97 10.73 -6.05
N THR A 139 16.23 9.86 -7.02
CA THR A 139 16.98 8.63 -6.80
C THR A 139 18.31 9.03 -6.16
N GLN A 140 18.53 8.66 -4.90
CA GLN A 140 19.90 8.54 -4.38
C GLN A 140 20.47 7.20 -4.85
#